data_AF-A0A931ZN09-F1
#
_entry.id   AF-A0A931ZN09-F1
#
_cell.length_a   1.000
_cell.length_b   1.000
_cell.length_c   1.000
_cell.angle_alpha   90.00
_cell.angle_beta   90.00
_cell.angle_gamma   90.00
#
_symmetry.space_group_name_H-M   'P 1'
#
loop_
_entity.id
_entity.type
_entity.pdbx_description
1 polymer ?
#
loop_
_entity_poly.entity_id
_entity_poly.type
_entity_poly.pdbx_seq_one_letter_code
_entity_poly.pdbx_strand_id
1 'polypeptide(L)'
;MIKTNQNGQILVVVFVALGVVLFTVLFIIGGAQVYFQNSNYSFLAEKANVLAEAGVDKAIASLNQTGGSYNGESRTTLGDGEYSVSIISTDAATKVIESTGFVPNKLQPKVKRTIKITTSRGVGVAFNYGLQVGEGGLELGNSNIVNGSIYSNGNIVAGSSNTITGDVWVAGGPQPIADQQTDCIGVNCQDFFFGKNTFRVSRASSLQAAEY
;
A
#
# COMPACT_ATOMS: atom_id res chain seq x y z
N MET A 1 67.25 4.70 -62.64
CA MET A 1 66.72 3.38 -62.23
C MET A 1 66.95 3.24 -60.73
N ILE A 2 65.97 3.60 -59.90
CA ILE A 2 66.11 3.60 -58.43
C ILE A 2 65.90 2.17 -57.95
N LYS A 3 66.98 1.54 -57.47
CA LYS A 3 66.95 0.18 -56.92
C LYS A 3 66.34 0.27 -55.52
N THR A 4 65.04 0.04 -55.39
CA THR A 4 64.36 0.03 -54.09
C THR A 4 64.74 -1.25 -53.34
N ASN A 5 65.30 -1.08 -52.14
CA ASN A 5 65.71 -2.18 -51.28
C ASN A 5 64.47 -2.74 -50.56
N GLN A 6 63.70 -3.57 -51.26
CA GLN A 6 62.37 -4.07 -50.84
C GLN A 6 62.40 -4.91 -49.55
N ASN A 7 63.58 -5.43 -49.18
CA ASN A 7 63.73 -6.33 -48.03
C ASN A 7 63.51 -5.63 -46.68
N GLY A 8 63.75 -4.31 -46.58
CA GLY A 8 63.48 -3.54 -45.36
C GLY A 8 62.02 -3.07 -45.22
N GLN A 9 61.33 -2.85 -46.34
CA GLN A 9 59.92 -2.39 -46.35
C GLN A 9 58.97 -3.48 -45.83
N ILE A 10 59.28 -4.76 -46.08
CA ILE A 10 58.49 -5.88 -45.57
C ILE A 10 58.48 -5.91 -44.03
N LEU A 11 59.62 -5.63 -43.38
CA LEU A 11 59.73 -5.58 -41.93
C LEU A 11 58.84 -4.48 -41.34
N VAL A 12 58.84 -3.29 -41.96
CA VAL A 12 58.03 -2.14 -41.52
C VAL A 12 56.53 -2.45 -41.65
N VAL A 13 56.11 -3.05 -42.77
CA VAL A 13 54.71 -3.43 -42.98
C VAL A 13 54.25 -4.48 -41.95
N VAL A 14 55.11 -5.45 -41.61
CA VAL A 14 54.82 -6.46 -40.58
C VAL A 14 54.65 -5.82 -39.20
N PHE A 15 55.51 -4.87 -38.83
CA PHE A 15 55.38 -4.16 -37.54
C PHE A 15 54.14 -3.28 -37.47
N VAL A 16 53.78 -2.60 -38.55
CA VAL A 16 52.55 -1.81 -38.62
C VAL A 16 51.32 -2.72 -38.50
N ALA A 17 51.31 -3.85 -39.22
CA ALA A 17 50.23 -4.83 -39.13
C ALA A 17 50.09 -5.42 -37.71
N LEU A 18 51.21 -5.77 -37.06
CA LEU A 18 51.24 -6.22 -35.66
C LEU A 18 50.74 -5.13 -34.70
N GLY A 19 51.15 -3.88 -34.91
CA GLY A 19 50.69 -2.75 -34.12
C GLY A 19 49.17 -2.59 -34.17
N VAL A 20 48.59 -2.63 -35.37
CA VAL A 20 47.14 -2.56 -35.55
C VAL A 20 46.43 -3.71 -34.83
N VAL A 21 46.93 -4.94 -34.94
CA VAL A 21 46.36 -6.11 -34.25
C VAL A 21 46.45 -5.95 -32.72
N LEU A 22 47.55 -5.44 -32.19
CA LEU A 22 47.68 -5.19 -30.75
C LEU A 22 46.72 -4.10 -30.27
N PHE A 23 46.57 -3.02 -31.03
CA PHE A 23 45.63 -1.96 -30.69
C PHE A 23 44.17 -2.42 -30.70
N THR A 24 43.76 -3.26 -31.66
CA THR A 24 42.39 -3.78 -31.70
C THR A 24 42.11 -4.72 -30.52
N VAL A 25 43.07 -5.57 -30.13
CA VAL A 25 42.91 -6.46 -28.96
C VAL A 25 42.75 -5.64 -27.67
N LEU A 26 43.55 -4.60 -27.46
CA LEU A 26 43.42 -3.73 -26.29
C LEU A 26 42.07 -3.01 -26.25
N PHE A 27 41.57 -2.55 -27.40
CA PHE A 27 40.24 -1.96 -27.51
C PHE A 27 39.12 -2.93 -27.13
N ILE A 28 39.20 -4.19 -27.58
CA ILE A 28 38.22 -5.23 -27.24
C ILE A 28 38.25 -5.54 -25.74
N ILE A 29 39.44 -5.68 -25.14
CA ILE A 29 39.57 -5.94 -23.69
C ILE A 29 38.97 -4.78 -22.88
N GLY A 30 39.28 -3.54 -23.25
CA GLY A 30 38.71 -2.36 -22.58
C GLY A 30 37.18 -2.30 -22.68
N GLY A 31 36.64 -2.57 -23.87
CA GLY A 31 35.19 -2.66 -24.08
C GLY A 31 34.54 -3.79 -23.27
N ALA A 32 35.18 -4.97 -23.23
CA ALA A 32 34.70 -6.11 -22.46
C ALA A 32 34.65 -5.81 -20.95
N GLN A 33 35.68 -5.15 -20.40
CA GLN A 33 35.71 -4.77 -18.98
C GLN A 33 34.55 -3.84 -18.61
N VAL A 34 34.28 -2.81 -19.41
CA VAL A 34 33.14 -1.91 -19.19
C VAL A 34 31.82 -2.67 -19.28
N TYR A 35 31.69 -3.56 -20.25
CA TYR A 35 30.50 -4.40 -20.41
C TYR A 35 30.26 -5.30 -19.19
N PHE A 36 31.29 -5.97 -18.68
CA PHE A 36 31.18 -6.80 -17.47
C PHE A 36 30.80 -5.99 -16.23
N GLN A 37 31.36 -4.80 -16.05
CA GLN A 37 31.00 -3.94 -14.92
C GLN A 37 29.55 -3.48 -14.98
N ASN A 38 29.08 -3.09 -16.17
CA ASN A 38 27.68 -2.69 -16.37
C ASN A 38 26.73 -3.88 -16.19
N SER A 39 27.09 -5.07 -16.66
CA SER A 39 26.27 -6.27 -16.47
C SER A 39 26.15 -6.64 -14.99
N ASN A 40 27.25 -6.62 -14.24
CA ASN A 40 27.24 -6.85 -12.80
C ASN A 40 26.40 -5.80 -12.06
N TYR A 41 26.54 -4.52 -12.43
CA TYR A 41 25.74 -3.46 -11.82
C TYR A 41 24.23 -3.66 -12.07
N SER A 42 23.84 -3.99 -13.30
CA SER A 42 22.45 -4.29 -13.65
C SER A 42 21.91 -5.49 -12.87
N PHE A 43 22.70 -6.55 -12.70
CA PHE A 43 22.33 -7.70 -11.90
C PHE A 43 22.13 -7.36 -10.41
N LEU A 44 23.04 -6.57 -9.82
CA LEU A 44 22.89 -6.10 -8.44
C LEU A 44 21.71 -5.15 -8.27
N ALA A 45 21.38 -4.36 -9.30
CA ALA A 45 20.22 -3.49 -9.30
C ALA A 45 18.91 -4.28 -9.32
N GLU A 46 18.85 -5.37 -10.08
CA GLU A 46 17.70 -6.27 -10.08
C GLU A 46 17.51 -6.94 -8.72
N LYS A 47 18.60 -7.44 -8.12
CA LYS A 47 18.56 -7.96 -6.74
C LYS A 47 18.01 -6.93 -5.76
N ALA A 48 18.48 -5.68 -5.83
CA ALA A 48 17.99 -4.60 -4.97
C ALA A 48 16.50 -4.30 -5.21
N ASN A 49 16.01 -4.45 -6.44
CA ASN A 49 14.60 -4.27 -6.77
C ASN A 49 13.73 -5.36 -6.12
N VAL A 50 14.10 -6.63 -6.29
CA VAL A 50 13.39 -7.77 -5.68
C VAL A 50 13.37 -7.66 -4.14
N LEU A 51 14.46 -7.21 -3.52
CA LEU A 51 14.49 -6.94 -2.07
C LEU A 51 13.53 -5.83 -1.64
N ALA A 52 13.41 -4.77 -2.45
CA ALA A 52 12.44 -3.71 -2.20
C ALA A 52 11.01 -4.25 -2.33
N GLU A 53 10.71 -5.05 -3.34
CA GLU A 53 9.40 -5.70 -3.55
C GLU A 53 9.03 -6.61 -2.37
N ALA A 54 9.95 -7.47 -1.94
CA ALA A 54 9.74 -8.32 -0.77
C ALA A 54 9.40 -7.52 0.49
N GLY A 55 10.05 -6.36 0.69
CA GLY A 55 9.74 -5.45 1.79
C GLY A 55 8.34 -4.84 1.67
N VAL A 56 7.89 -4.50 0.45
CA VAL A 56 6.52 -4.03 0.20
C VAL A 56 5.50 -5.12 0.51
N ASP A 57 5.69 -6.33 0.00
CA ASP A 57 4.75 -7.44 0.20
C ASP A 57 4.60 -7.80 1.67
N LYS A 58 5.72 -7.89 2.39
CA LYS A 58 5.71 -8.11 3.83
C LYS A 58 5.00 -6.97 4.56
N ALA A 59 5.22 -5.72 4.15
CA ALA A 59 4.58 -4.57 4.77
C ALA A 59 3.06 -4.58 4.56
N ILE A 60 2.58 -4.90 3.36
CA ILE A 60 1.15 -5.08 3.08
C ILE A 60 0.58 -6.19 3.96
N ALA A 61 1.22 -7.36 4.01
CA ALA A 61 0.79 -8.48 4.83
C ALA A 61 0.74 -8.12 6.33
N SER A 62 1.76 -7.42 6.82
CA SER A 62 1.84 -6.98 8.22
C SER A 62 0.81 -5.91 8.55
N LEU A 63 0.54 -4.98 7.64
CA LEU A 63 -0.54 -3.99 7.78
C LEU A 63 -1.91 -4.66 7.84
N ASN A 64 -2.17 -5.67 7.00
CA ASN A 64 -3.41 -6.43 7.02
C ASN A 64 -3.58 -7.22 8.32
N GLN A 65 -2.52 -7.88 8.80
CA GLN A 65 -2.57 -8.70 10.02
C GLN A 65 -2.72 -7.86 11.29
N THR A 66 -2.10 -6.69 11.35
CA THR A 66 -2.11 -5.82 12.54
C THR A 66 -3.23 -4.79 12.54
N GLY A 67 -4.12 -4.81 11.53
CA GLY A 67 -5.15 -3.78 11.39
C GLY A 67 -4.60 -2.38 11.14
N GLY A 68 -3.38 -2.26 10.59
CA GLY A 68 -2.75 -0.99 10.24
C GLY A 68 -1.78 -0.41 11.28
N SER A 69 -1.47 -1.13 12.35
CA SER A 69 -0.53 -0.70 13.41
C SER A 69 0.95 -0.96 13.10
N TYR A 70 1.27 -1.55 11.94
CA TYR A 70 2.66 -1.77 11.51
C TYR A 70 3.38 -0.45 11.16
N ASN A 71 4.57 -0.25 11.73
CA ASN A 71 5.36 0.99 11.61
C ASN A 71 6.59 0.88 10.69
N GLY A 72 6.81 -0.27 10.05
CA GLY A 72 7.98 -0.52 9.20
C GLY A 72 9.13 -1.22 9.93
N GLU A 73 10.26 -1.34 9.21
CA GLU A 73 11.46 -2.07 9.63
C GLU A 73 12.72 -1.29 9.23
N SER A 74 13.64 -1.11 10.17
CA SER A 74 14.86 -0.32 9.91
C SER A 74 15.91 -1.08 9.09
N ARG A 75 16.00 -2.39 9.30
CA ARG A 75 16.90 -3.32 8.60
C ARG A 75 16.38 -4.75 8.76
N THR A 76 16.10 -5.39 7.64
CA THR A 76 15.81 -6.82 7.58
C THR A 76 16.69 -7.46 6.54
N THR A 77 17.43 -8.50 6.95
CA THR A 77 18.30 -9.27 6.07
C THR A 77 17.49 -10.28 5.26
N LEU A 78 17.72 -10.34 3.96
CA LEU A 78 17.07 -11.31 3.07
C LEU A 78 18.06 -11.71 1.96
N GLY A 79 18.49 -12.97 1.97
CA GLY A 79 19.53 -13.45 1.05
C GLY A 79 20.85 -12.69 1.20
N ASP A 80 21.40 -12.21 0.08
CA ASP A 80 22.68 -11.47 0.02
C ASP A 80 22.53 -9.96 0.28
N GLY A 81 21.38 -9.52 0.78
CA GLY A 81 21.00 -8.12 0.87
C GLY A 81 20.23 -7.78 2.13
N GLU A 82 19.92 -6.49 2.24
CA GLU A 82 19.04 -5.96 3.30
C GLU A 82 17.96 -5.11 2.67
N TYR A 83 16.78 -5.07 3.27
CA TYR A 83 15.78 -4.06 2.94
C TYR A 83 15.35 -3.30 4.20
N SER A 84 14.77 -2.12 4.00
CA SER A 84 14.12 -1.36 5.06
C SER A 84 12.80 -0.79 4.58
N VAL A 85 11.81 -0.79 5.46
CA VAL A 85 10.47 -0.28 5.16
C VAL A 85 10.16 0.88 6.07
N SER A 86 9.63 1.95 5.49
CA SER A 86 9.05 3.10 6.18
C SER A 86 7.56 3.18 5.87
N ILE A 87 6.74 3.42 6.89
CA ILE A 87 5.30 3.62 6.74
C ILE A 87 4.98 5.07 7.09
N ILE A 88 4.45 5.81 6.12
CA ILE A 88 4.04 7.21 6.30
C ILE A 88 2.51 7.23 6.25
N SER A 89 1.87 7.61 7.36
CA SER A 89 0.40 7.74 7.39
C SER A 89 0.01 9.12 6.84
N THR A 90 -0.76 9.17 5.76
CA THR A 90 -1.28 10.42 5.20
C THR A 90 -2.61 10.82 5.81
N ASP A 91 -3.44 9.83 6.14
CA ASP A 91 -4.69 9.99 6.88
C ASP A 91 -4.99 8.72 7.73
N ALA A 92 -6.20 8.60 8.28
CA ALA A 92 -6.58 7.48 9.14
C ALA A 92 -6.67 6.12 8.41
N ALA A 93 -6.92 6.12 7.09
CA ALA A 93 -7.10 4.94 6.26
C ALA A 93 -5.97 4.73 5.25
N THR A 94 -5.32 5.81 4.81
CA THR A 94 -4.30 5.81 3.76
C THR A 94 -2.90 5.84 4.35
N LYS A 95 -2.09 4.90 3.89
CA LYS A 95 -0.68 4.75 4.26
C LYS A 95 0.16 4.64 3.00
N VAL A 96 1.31 5.29 3.04
CA VAL A 96 2.35 5.20 2.02
C VAL A 96 3.44 4.28 2.55
N ILE A 97 3.73 3.23 1.80
CA ILE A 97 4.79 2.27 2.11
C ILE A 97 5.98 2.61 1.22
N GLU A 98 7.11 2.92 1.84
CA GLU A 98 8.39 3.10 1.15
C GLU A 98 9.33 1.98 1.56
N SER A 99 9.61 1.07 0.64
CA SER A 99 10.55 -0.03 0.83
C SER A 99 11.82 0.24 0.04
N THR A 100 12.98 0.15 0.69
CA THR A 100 14.28 0.30 0.03
C THR A 100 15.09 -0.97 0.19
N GLY A 101 15.47 -1.59 -0.93
CA GLY A 101 16.41 -2.71 -0.99
C GLY A 101 17.84 -2.21 -1.17
N PHE A 102 18.77 -2.81 -0.44
CA PHE A 102 20.19 -2.51 -0.41
C PHE A 102 21.00 -3.78 -0.70
N VAL A 103 21.91 -3.68 -1.67
CA VAL A 103 22.84 -4.76 -1.99
C VAL A 103 24.27 -4.23 -1.88
N PRO A 104 25.18 -4.88 -1.14
CA PRO A 104 24.95 -6.07 -0.31
C PRO A 104 24.35 -5.78 1.08
N ASN A 105 24.43 -4.55 1.58
CA ASN A 105 23.85 -4.18 2.87
C ASN A 105 23.59 -2.67 2.94
N LYS A 106 22.85 -2.24 3.96
CA LYS A 106 22.45 -0.83 4.15
C LYS A 106 23.59 0.09 4.56
N LEU A 107 24.65 -0.43 5.19
CA LEU A 107 25.79 0.39 5.66
C LEU A 107 26.69 0.83 4.50
N GLN A 108 26.92 -0.06 3.54
CA GLN A 108 27.75 0.16 2.36
C GLN A 108 27.06 -0.38 1.11
N PRO A 109 25.95 0.24 0.67
CA PRO A 109 25.22 -0.23 -0.49
C PRO A 109 26.01 0.08 -1.77
N LYS A 110 26.27 -0.96 -2.56
CA LYS A 110 26.71 -0.79 -3.96
C LYS A 110 25.56 -0.33 -4.84
N VAL A 111 24.37 -0.86 -4.57
CA VAL A 111 23.14 -0.47 -5.26
C VAL A 111 22.01 -0.32 -4.24
N LYS A 112 21.14 0.66 -4.48
CA LYS A 112 19.89 0.89 -3.74
C LYS A 112 18.73 1.04 -4.70
N ARG A 113 17.59 0.45 -4.39
CA ARG A 113 16.32 0.62 -5.11
C ARG A 113 15.22 0.89 -4.11
N THR A 114 14.37 1.86 -4.40
CA THR A 114 13.25 2.25 -3.54
C THR A 114 11.96 2.10 -4.32
N ILE A 115 11.01 1.38 -3.72
CA ILE A 115 9.65 1.22 -4.23
C ILE A 115 8.72 1.92 -3.26
N LYS A 116 7.81 2.71 -3.83
CA LYS A 116 6.81 3.47 -3.10
C LYS A 116 5.44 3.05 -3.58
N ILE A 117 4.60 2.62 -2.65
CA ILE A 117 3.20 2.32 -2.92
C ILE A 117 2.30 3.07 -1.95
N THR A 118 1.12 3.44 -2.42
CA THR A 118 0.07 4.02 -1.58
C THR A 118 -1.04 2.99 -1.43
N THR A 119 -1.38 2.68 -0.20
CA THR A 119 -2.45 1.73 0.14
C THR A 119 -3.50 2.45 0.97
N SER A 120 -4.77 2.25 0.65
CA SER A 120 -5.89 2.71 1.48
C SER A 120 -6.62 1.51 2.05
N ARG A 121 -6.97 1.57 3.34
CA ARG A 121 -7.81 0.58 3.98
C ARG A 121 -9.26 0.90 3.66
N GLY A 122 -9.96 -0.01 3.00
CA GLY A 122 -11.40 0.08 2.86
C GLY A 122 -12.07 0.02 4.24
N VAL A 123 -13.14 0.79 4.43
CA VAL A 123 -14.02 0.63 5.60
C VAL A 123 -14.86 -0.61 5.34
N GLY A 124 -14.26 -1.78 5.56
CA GLY A 124 -14.99 -3.04 5.59
C GLY A 124 -15.89 -3.03 6.82
N VAL A 125 -17.09 -2.48 6.71
CA VAL A 125 -18.13 -2.66 7.71
C VAL A 125 -18.60 -4.11 7.62
N ALA A 126 -17.96 -4.99 8.39
CA ALA A 126 -18.44 -6.34 8.58
C ALA A 126 -19.54 -6.28 9.65
N PHE A 127 -20.79 -6.35 9.20
CA PHE A 127 -21.95 -6.50 10.06
C PHE A 127 -22.05 -7.95 10.52
N ASN A 128 -21.38 -8.29 11.62
CA ASN A 128 -21.45 -9.63 12.19
C ASN A 128 -22.69 -9.75 13.07
N TYR A 129 -23.85 -9.93 12.44
CA TYR A 129 -25.10 -10.25 13.13
C TYR A 129 -25.38 -11.75 12.98
N GLY A 130 -25.82 -12.39 14.07
CA GLY A 130 -26.39 -13.73 14.03
C GLY A 130 -27.74 -13.76 13.30
N LEU A 131 -28.43 -12.61 13.22
CA LEU A 131 -29.67 -12.47 12.47
C LEU A 131 -29.84 -11.04 11.93
N GLN A 132 -30.00 -10.90 10.61
CA GLN A 132 -30.30 -9.62 9.95
C GLN A 132 -31.70 -9.68 9.34
N VAL A 133 -32.57 -8.77 9.77
CA VAL A 133 -33.99 -8.73 9.38
C VAL A 133 -34.31 -7.36 8.78
N GLY A 134 -35.10 -7.36 7.70
CA GLY A 134 -35.53 -6.13 7.03
C GLY A 134 -36.61 -5.37 7.80
N GLU A 135 -37.32 -4.51 7.08
CA GLU A 135 -38.39 -3.66 7.63
C GLU A 135 -39.57 -4.42 8.22
N GLY A 136 -39.75 -5.69 7.83
CA GLY A 136 -40.81 -6.56 8.35
C GLY A 136 -40.67 -6.91 9.84
N GLY A 137 -39.53 -6.60 10.46
CA GLY A 137 -39.31 -6.88 11.87
C GLY A 137 -39.08 -8.37 12.16
N LEU A 138 -38.81 -8.68 13.42
CA LEU A 138 -38.59 -10.05 13.92
C LEU A 138 -39.61 -10.38 14.99
N GLU A 139 -40.28 -11.52 14.86
CA GLU A 139 -41.10 -12.09 15.93
C GLU A 139 -40.47 -13.37 16.46
N LEU A 140 -40.14 -13.38 17.75
CA LEU A 140 -39.65 -14.54 18.49
C LEU A 140 -40.79 -15.04 19.38
N GLY A 141 -41.15 -16.33 19.26
CA GLY A 141 -42.11 -16.99 20.14
C GLY A 141 -41.57 -17.18 21.57
N ASN A 142 -42.01 -18.21 22.28
CA ASN A 142 -41.52 -18.50 23.64
C ASN A 142 -40.28 -19.41 23.63
N SER A 143 -39.35 -19.20 24.56
CA SER A 143 -38.20 -20.08 24.83
C SER A 143 -37.22 -20.28 23.66
N ASN A 144 -37.01 -19.27 22.82
CA ASN A 144 -36.01 -19.31 21.74
C ASN A 144 -34.63 -18.92 22.25
N ILE A 145 -33.59 -19.42 21.57
CA ILE A 145 -32.20 -19.07 21.84
C ILE A 145 -31.58 -18.54 20.55
N VAL A 146 -31.16 -17.28 20.56
CA VAL A 146 -30.39 -16.66 19.47
C VAL A 146 -28.95 -16.49 19.92
N ASN A 147 -28.07 -17.30 19.32
CA ASN A 147 -26.64 -17.27 19.59
C ASN A 147 -25.95 -16.27 18.65
N GLY A 148 -26.02 -14.98 18.99
CA GLY A 148 -25.42 -13.88 18.23
C GLY A 148 -26.20 -12.58 18.33
N SER A 149 -25.69 -11.53 17.70
CA SER A 149 -26.36 -10.21 17.67
C SER A 149 -27.49 -10.19 16.64
N ILE A 150 -28.57 -9.44 16.91
CA ILE A 150 -29.70 -9.26 16.00
C ILE A 150 -29.69 -7.84 15.47
N TYR A 151 -29.88 -7.67 14.18
CA TYR A 151 -30.14 -6.39 13.54
C TYR A 151 -31.49 -6.45 12.82
N SER A 152 -32.39 -5.51 13.09
CA SER A 152 -33.67 -5.40 12.40
C SER A 152 -33.94 -3.97 11.94
N ASN A 153 -34.38 -3.79 10.70
CA ASN A 153 -34.93 -2.52 10.20
C ASN A 153 -36.42 -2.33 10.59
N GLY A 154 -36.98 -3.24 11.39
CA GLY A 154 -38.36 -3.21 11.88
C GLY A 154 -38.45 -3.63 13.35
N ASN A 155 -39.67 -3.68 13.89
CA ASN A 155 -39.87 -4.03 15.30
C ASN A 155 -39.41 -5.45 15.61
N ILE A 156 -38.78 -5.62 16.78
CA ILE A 156 -38.47 -6.94 17.33
C ILE A 156 -39.45 -7.22 18.48
N VAL A 157 -40.30 -8.23 18.29
CA VAL A 157 -41.28 -8.69 19.27
C VAL A 157 -40.81 -10.04 19.81
N ALA A 158 -40.66 -10.15 21.13
CA ALA A 158 -40.22 -11.39 21.77
C ALA A 158 -41.26 -11.85 22.80
N GLY A 159 -41.64 -13.12 22.70
CA GLY A 159 -42.42 -13.83 23.71
C GLY A 159 -41.65 -14.06 25.01
N SER A 160 -42.18 -14.93 25.87
CA SER A 160 -41.60 -15.23 27.18
C SER A 160 -40.36 -16.12 27.09
N SER A 161 -39.38 -15.86 27.95
CA SER A 161 -38.21 -16.73 28.19
C SER A 161 -37.23 -16.88 27.02
N ASN A 162 -37.12 -15.88 26.14
CA ASN A 162 -36.12 -15.87 25.07
C ASN A 162 -34.72 -15.50 25.60
N THR A 163 -33.69 -16.09 25.01
CA THR A 163 -32.27 -15.79 25.33
C THR A 163 -31.57 -15.31 24.07
N ILE A 164 -30.96 -14.13 24.11
CA ILE A 164 -30.13 -13.57 23.03
C ILE A 164 -28.74 -13.36 23.62
N THR A 165 -27.72 -13.97 23.04
CA THR A 165 -26.36 -13.92 23.58
C THR A 165 -25.54 -12.74 23.08
N GLY A 166 -26.05 -11.99 22.10
CA GLY A 166 -25.42 -10.80 21.53
C GLY A 166 -26.27 -9.54 21.63
N ASP A 167 -25.83 -8.49 20.97
CA ASP A 167 -26.50 -7.19 20.96
C ASP A 167 -27.74 -7.17 20.06
N VAL A 168 -28.73 -6.36 20.41
CA VAL A 168 -29.95 -6.19 19.62
C VAL A 168 -30.02 -4.76 19.10
N TRP A 169 -29.96 -4.60 17.77
CA TRP A 169 -30.08 -3.34 17.07
C TRP A 169 -31.40 -3.28 16.30
N VAL A 170 -32.23 -2.29 16.62
CA VAL A 170 -33.38 -1.90 15.81
C VAL A 170 -33.02 -0.60 15.10
N ALA A 171 -32.74 -0.68 13.81
CA ALA A 171 -32.68 0.50 12.98
C ALA A 171 -34.12 1.00 12.84
N GLY A 172 -34.38 2.23 13.29
CA GLY A 172 -35.62 2.91 12.94
C GLY A 172 -35.71 2.87 11.42
N GLY A 173 -36.69 2.14 10.88
CA GLY A 173 -36.81 1.92 9.44
C GLY A 173 -36.71 3.23 8.64
N PRO A 174 -36.47 3.16 7.33
CA PRO A 174 -36.45 4.39 6.52
C PRO A 174 -37.74 5.15 6.80
N GLN A 175 -37.63 6.41 7.22
CA GLN A 175 -38.83 7.21 7.41
C GLN A 175 -39.61 7.17 6.10
N PRO A 176 -40.92 6.87 6.13
CA PRO A 176 -41.75 6.80 4.91
C PRO A 176 -41.85 8.15 4.19
N ILE A 177 -41.35 9.22 4.83
CA ILE A 177 -41.23 10.56 4.30
C ILE A 177 -39.76 10.96 4.47
N ALA A 178 -39.09 11.32 3.38
CA ALA A 178 -37.75 11.89 3.46
C ALA A 178 -37.80 13.21 4.25
N ASP A 179 -37.23 13.23 5.45
CA ASP A 179 -37.06 14.41 6.30
C ASP A 179 -35.65 15.00 6.20
N GLN A 180 -34.77 14.40 5.38
CA GLN A 180 -33.48 14.98 5.02
C GLN A 180 -33.70 16.31 4.29
N GLN A 181 -33.67 17.39 5.06
CA GLN A 181 -33.63 18.73 4.54
C GLN A 181 -32.17 19.10 4.25
N THR A 182 -31.84 19.25 2.97
CA THR A 182 -30.64 20.00 2.58
C THR A 182 -30.94 21.48 2.76
N ASP A 183 -30.24 22.13 3.69
CA ASP A 183 -30.40 23.57 3.97
C ASP A 183 -29.78 24.46 2.87
N CYS A 184 -29.30 23.86 1.77
CA CYS A 184 -28.82 24.58 0.60
C CYS A 184 -29.38 23.98 -0.70
N ILE A 185 -30.03 24.83 -1.50
CA ILE A 185 -30.43 24.57 -2.89
C ILE A 185 -29.89 25.74 -3.73
N GLY A 186 -28.95 25.48 -4.64
CA GLY A 186 -28.39 26.47 -5.57
C GLY A 186 -26.86 26.60 -5.54
N VAL A 187 -26.30 27.41 -6.45
CA VAL A 187 -24.84 27.56 -6.72
C VAL A 187 -24.03 28.27 -5.63
N ASN A 188 -24.65 28.60 -4.50
CA ASN A 188 -24.00 29.30 -3.37
C ASN A 188 -23.93 28.45 -2.09
N CYS A 189 -23.87 27.12 -2.19
CA CYS A 189 -23.46 26.29 -1.07
C CYS A 189 -21.98 26.58 -0.76
N GLN A 190 -21.71 27.55 0.11
CA GLN A 190 -20.38 27.75 0.69
C GLN A 190 -20.05 26.56 1.59
N ASP A 191 -18.80 26.10 1.55
CA ASP A 191 -18.33 25.00 2.41
C ASP A 191 -18.71 25.23 3.87
N PHE A 192 -19.34 24.22 4.47
CA PHE A 192 -19.63 24.24 5.90
C PHE A 192 -18.32 24.13 6.68
N PHE A 193 -17.85 25.27 7.22
CA PHE A 193 -16.71 25.29 8.13
C PHE A 193 -17.10 24.66 9.48
N PHE A 194 -16.75 23.39 9.67
CA PHE A 194 -16.81 22.75 10.98
C PHE A 194 -15.73 23.32 11.90
N GLY A 195 -16.09 23.66 13.15
CA GLY A 195 -15.12 23.95 14.22
C GLY A 195 -14.83 25.42 14.56
N LYS A 196 -15.73 26.38 14.33
CA LYS A 196 -15.58 27.74 14.90
C LYS A 196 -16.11 27.82 16.34
N ASN A 197 -15.20 28.05 17.29
CA ASN A 197 -15.53 28.37 18.69
C ASN A 197 -15.84 29.87 18.86
N THR A 198 -16.95 30.34 18.30
CA THR A 198 -17.49 31.67 18.64
C THR A 198 -18.68 31.49 19.55
N PHE A 199 -18.61 32.10 20.74
CA PHE A 199 -19.66 32.08 21.75
C PHE A 199 -21.02 32.41 21.13
N ARG A 200 -21.96 31.46 21.30
CA ARG A 200 -23.38 31.43 20.90
C ARG A 200 -23.65 30.63 19.62
N VAL A 201 -24.31 29.49 19.87
CA VAL A 201 -24.92 28.52 18.96
C VAL A 201 -23.97 27.44 18.44
N SER A 202 -23.76 26.41 19.26
CA SER A 202 -23.40 25.08 18.79
C SER A 202 -24.60 24.47 18.09
N ARG A 203 -24.60 24.42 16.76
CA ARG A 203 -25.49 23.55 15.97
C ARG A 203 -24.70 22.31 15.59
N ALA A 204 -24.49 21.44 16.58
CA ALA A 204 -24.29 20.03 16.29
C ALA A 204 -25.66 19.49 15.84
N SER A 205 -25.68 18.70 14.78
CA SER A 205 -26.85 17.93 14.35
C SER A 205 -27.41 17.18 15.56
N SER A 206 -28.49 17.72 16.13
CA SER A 206 -29.19 17.12 17.25
C SER A 206 -30.03 15.99 16.68
N LEU A 207 -29.47 14.78 16.71
CA LEU A 207 -30.28 13.57 16.87
C LEU A 207 -30.92 13.66 18.26
N GLN A 208 -32.03 14.39 18.34
CA GLN A 208 -32.86 14.42 19.53
C GLN A 208 -33.73 13.18 19.48
N ALA A 209 -33.23 12.09 20.08
CA ALA A 209 -34.07 10.98 20.49
C ALA A 209 -35.11 11.52 21.47
N ALA A 210 -36.38 11.51 21.08
CA ALA A 210 -37.48 11.77 21.98
C ALA A 210 -37.58 10.59 22.96
N GLU A 211 -37.25 10.83 24.23
CA GLU A 211 -37.69 9.99 25.34
C GLU A 211 -39.14 10.38 25.69
N TYR A 212 -40.00 9.35 25.73
CA TYR A 212 -41.40 9.27 26.22
C TYR A 212 -42.37 10.43 25.99
#